data_AF-A0A0C9Q5Z7-F1
#
_entry.id   AF-A0A0C9Q5Z7-F1
#
_cell.length_a   1.000
_cell.length_b   1.000
_cell.length_c   1.000
_cell.angle_alpha   90.00
_cell.angle_beta   90.00
_cell.angle_gamma   90.00
#
_symmetry.space_group_name_H-M   'P 1'
#
loop_
_entity.id
_entity.type
_entity.pdbx_description
1 polymer ?
#
loop_
_entity_poly.entity_id
_entity_poly.type
_entity_poly.pdbx_seq_one_letter_code
_entity_poly.pdbx_strand_id
1 'polypeptide(L)'
;MKSEEASPVPLSDMKYLGDQFPVQVLSTNGPNDIWIRPESLRSDYLTLSRVLSGYYESLGQKRPLGLSELSQGMLVGVLRFGVHRAVIKELPDDPGDAIDVWYIDDACSGQVMWHELIQLDDVFKKIPRMAIHCGLVGVAVIDNLWSDACSLLQDFTFGMSGVLHVENAVEENSSFRGNISVNGEDLGDLLLRRGYATERKYYLRQGF
;
A
#
# COMPACT_ATOMS: atom_id res chain seq x y z
N MET A 1 21.54 -5.14 7.42
CA MET A 1 20.50 -5.96 8.09
C MET A 1 19.21 -5.67 7.35
N LYS A 2 18.72 -6.60 6.52
CA LYS A 2 17.46 -6.42 5.78
C LYS A 2 16.32 -6.42 6.81
N SER A 3 15.52 -5.37 6.84
CA SER A 3 14.26 -5.33 7.58
C SER A 3 13.38 -6.48 7.11
N GLU A 4 12.97 -7.34 8.03
CA GLU A 4 11.91 -8.33 7.78
C GLU A 4 10.60 -7.56 7.58
N GLU A 5 10.28 -7.27 6.32
CA GLU A 5 8.92 -6.89 5.93
C GLU A 5 8.02 -8.10 6.13
N ALA A 6 7.01 -7.96 6.99
CA ALA A 6 5.99 -8.98 7.20
C ALA A 6 5.27 -9.29 5.87
N SER A 7 5.25 -10.57 5.48
CA SER A 7 4.54 -11.15 4.34
C SER A 7 3.81 -12.42 4.83
N PRO A 8 2.65 -12.87 4.27
CA PRO A 8 1.79 -12.30 3.23
C PRO A 8 0.30 -12.17 3.63
N VAL A 9 -0.48 -11.46 2.81
CA VAL A 9 -1.96 -11.63 2.66
C VAL A 9 -2.28 -13.11 2.38
N PRO A 10 -3.52 -13.61 2.52
CA PRO A 10 -3.93 -14.82 1.79
C PRO A 10 -3.89 -14.55 0.28
N LEU A 11 -2.67 -14.45 -0.28
CA LEU A 11 -2.38 -14.40 -1.71
C LEU A 11 -2.71 -15.74 -2.37
N SER A 12 -2.96 -16.79 -1.59
CA SER A 12 -3.28 -18.14 -2.09
C SER A 12 -4.38 -18.13 -3.14
N ASP A 13 -5.33 -17.20 -3.03
CA ASP A 13 -6.51 -17.14 -3.88
C ASP A 13 -6.29 -16.23 -5.11
N MET A 14 -5.23 -15.42 -5.12
CA MET A 14 -4.87 -14.48 -6.20
C MET A 14 -3.69 -14.97 -7.07
N LYS A 15 -3.37 -16.27 -6.99
CA LYS A 15 -2.18 -16.86 -7.61
C LYS A 15 -2.35 -17.29 -9.07
N TYR A 16 -3.57 -17.27 -9.62
CA TYR A 16 -3.77 -17.80 -10.97
C TYR A 16 -3.69 -16.69 -12.01
N LEU A 17 -2.73 -16.84 -12.91
CA LEU A 17 -2.60 -16.02 -14.12
C LEU A 17 -3.93 -16.03 -14.89
N GLY A 18 -4.42 -14.84 -15.25
CA GLY A 18 -5.68 -14.66 -15.96
C GLY A 18 -6.91 -14.46 -15.07
N ASP A 19 -6.76 -14.57 -13.74
CA ASP A 19 -7.85 -14.26 -12.81
C ASP A 19 -8.17 -12.77 -12.77
N GLN A 20 -9.43 -12.50 -12.39
CA GLN A 20 -9.97 -11.17 -12.23
C GLN A 20 -10.47 -10.99 -10.79
N PHE A 21 -9.96 -9.96 -10.12
CA PHE A 21 -10.33 -9.66 -8.75
C PHE A 21 -10.92 -8.26 -8.62
N PRO A 22 -12.10 -8.11 -8.00
CA PRO A 22 -12.60 -6.80 -7.60
C PRO A 22 -11.64 -6.16 -6.59
N VAL A 23 -11.23 -4.92 -6.86
CA VAL A 23 -10.25 -4.19 -6.05
C VAL A 23 -10.67 -2.73 -5.89
N GLN A 24 -10.31 -2.12 -4.77
CA GLN A 24 -10.28 -0.67 -4.61
C GLN A 24 -8.87 -0.18 -4.88
N VAL A 25 -8.70 0.89 -5.67
CA VAL A 25 -7.41 1.60 -5.77
C VAL A 25 -7.30 2.56 -4.58
N LEU A 26 -6.24 2.43 -3.80
CA LEU A 26 -6.00 3.22 -2.58
C LEU A 26 -5.10 4.43 -2.85
N SER A 27 -3.99 4.20 -3.54
CA SER A 27 -3.03 5.24 -3.89
C SER A 27 -2.21 4.84 -5.11
N THR A 28 -1.54 5.82 -5.70
CA THR A 28 -0.71 5.64 -6.89
C THR A 28 0.45 6.63 -6.83
N ASN A 29 1.68 6.11 -6.91
CA ASN A 29 2.92 6.85 -7.11
C ASN A 29 3.76 6.27 -8.26
N GLY A 30 3.20 5.40 -9.09
CA GLY A 30 3.75 5.00 -10.37
C GLY A 30 2.73 4.19 -11.14
N PRO A 31 2.87 4.01 -12.47
CA PRO A 31 2.19 2.89 -13.09
C PRO A 31 2.80 1.57 -12.57
N ASN A 32 4.00 1.59 -11.98
CA ASN A 32 4.60 0.45 -11.29
C ASN A 32 4.44 0.51 -9.77
N ASP A 33 3.74 1.51 -9.22
CA ASP A 33 3.54 1.71 -7.78
C ASP A 33 2.11 2.16 -7.52
N ILE A 34 1.18 1.21 -7.68
CA ILE A 34 -0.24 1.36 -7.38
C ILE A 34 -0.57 0.49 -6.19
N TRP A 35 -1.23 1.06 -5.19
CA TRP A 35 -1.69 0.31 -4.04
C TRP A 35 -3.18 0.03 -4.18
N ILE A 36 -3.55 -1.23 -3.96
CA ILE A 36 -4.90 -1.73 -4.09
C ILE A 36 -5.32 -2.47 -2.84
N ARG A 37 -6.63 -2.59 -2.64
CA ARG A 37 -7.24 -3.49 -1.65
C ARG A 37 -8.23 -4.40 -2.37
N PRO A 38 -8.05 -5.73 -2.35
CA PRO A 38 -9.10 -6.66 -2.75
C PRO A 38 -10.38 -6.37 -1.98
N GLU A 39 -11.53 -6.32 -2.67
CA GLU A 39 -12.82 -6.09 -2.00
C GLU A 39 -13.14 -7.17 -0.97
N SER A 40 -12.60 -8.39 -1.14
CA SER A 40 -12.67 -9.47 -0.15
C SER A 40 -12.02 -9.14 1.18
N LEU A 41 -11.03 -8.24 1.22
CA LEU A 41 -10.37 -7.80 2.46
C LEU A 41 -11.08 -6.60 3.13
N ARG A 42 -12.12 -6.04 2.52
CA ARG A 42 -12.79 -4.83 3.04
C ARG A 42 -13.37 -5.05 4.43
N SER A 43 -14.06 -6.17 4.66
CA SER A 43 -14.62 -6.50 5.99
C SER A 43 -13.54 -6.69 7.04
N ASP A 44 -12.42 -7.29 6.64
CA ASP A 44 -11.31 -7.60 7.52
C ASP A 44 -10.54 -6.33 7.90
N TYR A 45 -10.34 -5.41 6.96
CA TYR A 45 -9.80 -4.08 7.21
C TYR A 45 -10.68 -3.29 8.20
N LEU A 46 -12.00 -3.24 7.98
CA LEU A 46 -12.92 -2.54 8.89
C LEU A 46 -12.93 -3.19 10.28
N THR A 47 -12.86 -4.52 10.33
CA THR A 47 -12.77 -5.26 11.59
C THR A 47 -11.46 -4.97 12.31
N LEU A 48 -10.33 -4.99 11.60
CA LEU A 48 -9.01 -4.67 12.14
C LEU A 48 -9.00 -3.27 12.73
N SER A 49 -9.42 -2.25 11.97
CA SER A 49 -9.47 -0.85 12.43
C SER A 49 -10.27 -0.71 13.74
N ARG A 50 -11.44 -1.35 13.81
CA ARG A 50 -12.29 -1.35 15.01
C ARG A 50 -11.65 -2.07 16.19
N VAL A 51 -11.10 -3.27 15.98
CA VAL A 51 -10.49 -4.08 17.04
C VAL A 51 -9.22 -3.43 17.57
N LEU A 52 -8.39 -2.90 16.69
CA LEU A 52 -7.15 -2.20 17.04
C LEU A 52 -7.46 -0.99 17.92
N SER A 53 -8.41 -0.16 17.50
CA SER A 53 -8.83 1.02 18.25
C SER A 53 -9.42 0.64 19.61
N GLY A 54 -10.37 -0.30 19.64
CA GLY A 54 -11.01 -0.75 20.89
C GLY A 54 -10.03 -1.38 21.88
N TYR A 55 -9.05 -2.16 21.40
CA TYR A 55 -8.00 -2.72 22.24
C TYR A 55 -7.20 -1.61 22.94
N TYR A 56 -6.66 -0.65 22.18
CA TYR A 56 -5.82 0.40 22.75
C TYR A 56 -6.58 1.44 23.57
N GLU A 57 -7.87 1.66 23.30
CA GLU A 57 -8.75 2.44 24.15
C GLU A 57 -8.97 1.75 25.51
N SER A 58 -9.10 0.43 25.53
CA SER A 58 -9.35 -0.34 26.76
C SER A 58 -8.14 -0.42 27.72
N LEU A 59 -6.92 -0.20 27.22
CA LEU A 59 -5.70 -0.33 28.04
C LEU A 59 -5.55 0.75 29.11
N GLY A 60 -6.29 1.87 29.03
CA GLY A 60 -6.28 2.96 30.03
C GLY A 60 -4.99 3.80 30.08
N GLN A 61 -3.82 3.15 29.97
CA GLN A 61 -2.53 3.75 29.67
C GLN A 61 -1.99 3.14 28.39
N LYS A 62 -1.95 3.96 27.33
CA LYS A 62 -1.27 3.61 26.09
C LYS A 62 0.22 3.47 26.40
N ARG A 63 0.95 2.64 25.65
CA ARG A 63 2.41 2.50 25.77
C ARG A 63 3.08 3.40 24.73
N PRO A 64 3.25 4.71 24.98
CA PRO A 64 3.95 5.59 24.06
C PRO A 64 5.40 5.12 23.93
N LEU A 65 5.94 5.22 22.72
CA LEU A 65 7.36 4.98 22.47
C LEU A 65 8.14 6.27 22.72
N GLY A 66 9.27 6.17 23.42
CA GLY A 66 10.24 7.26 23.47
C GLY A 66 11.00 7.39 22.15
N LEU A 67 11.47 8.60 21.83
CA LEU A 67 12.27 8.87 20.61
C LEU A 67 13.47 7.91 20.46
N SER A 68 14.14 7.56 21.57
CA SER A 68 15.28 6.65 21.57
C SER A 68 14.94 5.20 21.22
N GLU A 69 13.67 4.82 21.25
CA GLU A 69 13.20 3.48 20.89
C GLU A 69 12.84 3.37 19.40
N LEU A 70 12.73 4.51 18.70
CA LEU A 70 12.30 4.54 17.31
C LEU A 70 13.45 4.19 16.36
N SER A 71 13.13 3.47 15.31
CA SER A 71 14.06 3.14 14.23
C SER A 71 13.34 3.11 12.89
N GLN A 72 14.04 3.50 11.82
CA GLN A 72 13.54 3.37 10.47
C GLN A 72 13.20 1.90 10.16
N GLY A 73 12.03 1.66 9.56
CA GLY A 73 11.50 0.32 9.30
C GLY A 73 10.71 -0.30 10.45
N MET A 74 10.64 0.35 11.63
CA MET A 74 9.88 -0.16 12.77
C MET A 74 8.37 -0.11 12.50
N LEU A 75 7.67 -1.22 12.75
CA LEU A 75 6.21 -1.30 12.75
C LEU A 75 5.64 -0.83 14.09
N VAL A 76 4.83 0.22 14.04
CA VAL A 76 4.27 0.92 15.20
C VAL A 76 2.75 1.09 15.06
N GLY A 77 2.08 1.38 16.18
CA GLY A 77 0.73 1.93 16.16
C GLY A 77 0.76 3.46 16.20
N VAL A 78 -0.17 4.10 15.50
CA VAL A 78 -0.32 5.56 15.46
C VAL A 78 -1.68 5.94 16.02
N LEU A 79 -1.70 6.84 17.01
CA LEU A 79 -2.89 7.28 17.73
C LEU A 79 -3.55 8.53 17.11
N ARG A 80 -4.03 8.43 15.88
CA ARG A 80 -4.62 9.56 15.17
C ARG A 80 -5.94 9.16 14.51
N PHE A 81 -7.04 9.76 14.97
CA PHE A 81 -8.42 9.43 14.53
C PHE A 81 -8.79 7.94 14.66
N GLY A 82 -8.25 7.30 15.70
CA GLY A 82 -8.27 5.85 15.88
C GLY A 82 -6.85 5.35 16.12
N VAL A 83 -6.65 4.04 16.03
CA VAL A 83 -5.31 3.46 16.00
C VAL A 83 -5.07 2.83 14.63
N HIS A 84 -3.94 3.17 14.01
CA HIS A 84 -3.52 2.68 12.71
C HIS A 84 -2.16 1.97 12.82
N ARG A 85 -1.89 1.00 11.95
CA ARG A 85 -0.57 0.39 11.84
C ARG A 85 0.26 1.16 10.81
N ALA A 86 1.49 1.51 11.18
CA ALA A 86 2.38 2.23 10.29
C ALA A 86 3.83 1.76 10.43
N VAL A 87 4.60 1.92 9.35
CA VAL A 87 6.05 1.73 9.37
C VAL A 87 6.73 3.09 9.36
N ILE A 88 7.73 3.27 10.21
CA ILE A 88 8.57 4.48 10.20
C ILE A 88 9.40 4.51 8.92
N LYS A 89 9.19 5.52 8.08
CA LYS A 89 9.90 5.71 6.81
C LYS A 89 11.14 6.55 6.98
N GLU A 90 11.07 7.59 7.79
CA GLU A 90 12.19 8.49 8.07
C GLU A 90 12.02 9.07 9.48
N LEU A 91 13.13 9.14 10.22
CA LEU A 91 13.17 9.80 11.52
C LEU A 91 13.60 11.26 11.32
N PRO A 92 13.07 12.20 12.10
CA PRO A 92 13.47 13.59 12.01
C PRO A 92 14.90 13.78 12.50
N ASP A 93 15.57 14.82 11.96
CA ASP A 93 16.86 15.28 12.46
C ASP A 93 16.72 15.89 13.87
N ASP A 94 15.62 16.61 14.11
CA ASP A 94 15.32 17.26 15.39
C ASP A 94 14.14 16.59 16.14
N PRO A 95 14.23 16.37 17.46
CA PRO A 95 13.18 15.76 18.29
C PRO A 95 11.79 16.42 18.24
N GLY A 96 11.74 17.69 17.81
CA GLY A 96 10.52 18.48 17.72
C GLY A 96 9.78 18.35 16.38
N ASP A 97 10.41 17.71 15.39
CA ASP A 97 9.87 17.57 14.06
C ASP A 97 9.04 16.30 13.90
N ALA A 98 8.23 16.28 12.84
CA ALA A 98 7.39 15.15 12.53
C ALA A 98 8.21 13.97 11.98
N ILE A 99 7.78 12.77 12.33
CA ILE A 99 8.28 11.51 11.80
C ILE A 99 7.45 11.15 10.56
N ASP A 100 8.12 10.80 9.47
CA ASP A 100 7.46 10.29 8.29
C ASP A 100 7.12 8.80 8.48
N VAL A 101 5.84 8.47 8.28
CA VAL A 101 5.31 7.13 8.43
C VAL A 101 4.54 6.70 7.18
N TRP A 102 4.48 5.39 6.96
CA TRP A 102 3.64 4.78 5.94
C TRP A 102 2.56 3.91 6.60
N TYR A 103 1.30 4.28 6.42
CA TYR A 103 0.16 3.53 6.93
C TYR A 103 -0.05 2.28 6.07
N ILE A 104 0.39 1.12 6.57
CA ILE A 104 0.48 -0.11 5.77
C ILE A 104 -0.87 -0.68 5.33
N ASP A 105 -1.95 -0.30 6.01
CA ASP A 105 -3.31 -0.77 5.73
C ASP A 105 -4.10 0.17 4.82
N ASP A 106 -3.69 1.44 4.78
CA ASP A 106 -4.33 2.53 4.04
C ASP A 106 -3.56 2.91 2.78
N ALA A 107 -2.30 2.48 2.69
CA ALA A 107 -1.35 2.83 1.63
C ALA A 107 -1.19 4.33 1.40
N CYS A 108 -1.01 5.09 2.49
CA CYS A 108 -0.72 6.51 2.42
C CYS A 108 0.44 6.88 3.34
N SER A 109 1.14 7.95 2.94
CA SER A 109 2.16 8.58 3.78
C SER A 109 1.50 9.51 4.78
N GLY A 110 2.15 9.70 5.92
CA GLY A 110 1.76 10.74 6.87
C GLY A 110 2.92 11.21 7.72
N GLN A 111 2.66 12.32 8.40
CA GLN A 111 3.56 12.96 9.34
C GLN A 111 2.92 12.97 10.72
N VAL A 112 3.65 12.45 11.70
CA VAL A 112 3.18 12.27 13.08
C VAL A 112 4.26 12.63 14.08
N MET A 113 3.85 13.11 15.25
CA MET A 113 4.76 13.37 16.35
C MET A 113 5.10 12.07 17.08
N TRP A 114 6.29 11.98 17.67
CA TRP A 114 6.74 10.77 18.39
C TRP A 114 5.78 10.35 19.51
N HIS A 115 5.13 11.30 20.17
CA HIS A 115 4.17 11.04 21.25
C HIS A 115 2.82 10.47 20.75
N GLU A 116 2.58 10.47 19.44
CA GLU A 116 1.45 9.77 18.81
C GLU A 116 1.75 8.30 18.52
N LEU A 117 3.02 7.89 18.62
CA LEU A 117 3.47 6.53 18.35
C LEU A 117 3.37 5.65 19.60
N ILE A 118 2.88 4.44 19.39
CA ILE A 118 2.78 3.42 20.43
C ILE A 118 3.40 2.11 19.96
N GLN A 119 3.84 1.31 20.93
CA GLN A 119 4.27 -0.04 20.65
C GLN A 119 3.08 -0.88 20.19
N LEU A 120 3.21 -1.47 19.00
CA LEU A 120 2.20 -2.40 18.49
C LEU A 120 2.27 -3.73 19.25
N ASP A 121 1.12 -4.26 19.67
CA ASP A 121 1.03 -5.59 20.27
C ASP A 121 1.39 -6.65 19.24
N ASP A 122 2.07 -7.70 19.65
CA ASP A 122 2.57 -8.75 18.76
C ASP A 122 1.44 -9.46 18.02
N VAL A 123 0.23 -9.51 18.58
CA VAL A 123 -0.93 -10.06 17.87
C VAL A 123 -1.29 -9.23 16.62
N PHE A 124 -1.14 -7.90 16.68
CA PHE A 124 -1.46 -7.02 15.55
C PHE A 124 -0.29 -6.90 14.56
N LYS A 125 0.95 -7.17 14.98
CA LYS A 125 2.11 -7.27 14.07
C LYS A 125 2.00 -8.47 13.12
N LYS A 126 1.35 -9.55 13.56
CA LYS A 126 1.18 -10.79 12.77
C LYS A 126 0.06 -10.71 11.72
N ILE A 127 -0.81 -9.71 11.82
CA ILE A 127 -1.89 -9.54 10.85
C ILE A 127 -1.28 -9.06 9.52
N PRO A 128 -1.64 -9.64 8.37
CA PRO A 128 -1.14 -9.15 7.08
C PRO A 128 -1.55 -7.70 6.81
N ARG A 129 -0.79 -7.00 5.97
CA ARG A 129 -1.17 -5.66 5.48
C ARG A 129 -2.46 -5.74 4.66
N MET A 130 -3.33 -4.74 4.82
CA MET A 130 -4.61 -4.67 4.11
C MET A 130 -4.52 -3.93 2.77
N ALA A 131 -3.34 -3.39 2.44
CA ALA A 131 -3.03 -2.81 1.15
C ALA A 131 -1.96 -3.64 0.43
N ILE A 132 -2.15 -3.84 -0.87
CA ILE A 132 -1.30 -4.67 -1.72
C ILE A 132 -0.71 -3.80 -2.81
N HIS A 133 0.60 -3.92 -3.02
CA HIS A 133 1.27 -3.25 -4.10
C HIS A 133 1.04 -3.96 -5.44
N CYS A 134 0.76 -3.18 -6.47
CA CYS A 134 0.49 -3.63 -7.83
C CYS A 134 1.22 -2.73 -8.84
N GLY A 135 1.76 -3.35 -9.89
CA GLY A 135 2.31 -2.64 -11.04
C GLY A 135 1.56 -2.97 -12.33
N LEU A 136 1.19 -1.95 -13.08
CA LEU A 136 0.67 -2.08 -14.44
C LEU A 136 1.70 -2.74 -15.35
N VAL A 137 1.20 -3.59 -16.24
CA VAL A 137 1.99 -4.21 -17.31
C VAL A 137 1.87 -3.38 -18.59
N GLY A 138 2.75 -3.63 -19.56
CA GLY A 138 2.66 -3.00 -20.88
C GLY A 138 2.94 -1.49 -20.92
N VAL A 139 3.14 -0.83 -19.78
CA VAL A 139 3.42 0.62 -19.71
C VAL A 139 4.78 0.93 -19.10
N ALA A 140 5.46 1.92 -19.67
CA ALA A 140 6.68 2.53 -19.17
C ALA A 140 6.42 4.01 -18.86
N VAL A 141 6.96 4.46 -17.73
CA VAL A 141 6.83 5.85 -17.27
C VAL A 141 7.52 6.79 -18.25
N ILE A 142 6.93 7.97 -18.47
CA ILE A 142 7.64 9.11 -19.05
C ILE A 142 8.11 9.98 -17.88
N ASP A 143 9.42 10.13 -17.73
CA ASP A 143 10.02 10.92 -16.64
C ASP A 143 9.47 12.36 -16.63
N ASN A 144 9.34 12.93 -15.42
CA ASN A 144 8.83 14.28 -15.13
C ASN A 144 7.32 14.54 -15.34
N LEU A 145 6.56 13.59 -15.89
CA LEU A 145 5.09 13.75 -16.03
C LEU A 145 4.29 13.01 -14.94
N TRP A 146 5.01 12.48 -13.95
CA TRP A 146 4.43 11.52 -13.02
C TRP A 146 3.46 12.13 -12.01
N SER A 147 3.70 13.36 -11.55
CA SER A 147 2.76 14.08 -10.66
C SER A 147 1.38 14.25 -11.30
N ASP A 148 1.35 14.54 -12.59
CA ASP A 148 0.12 14.77 -13.34
C ASP A 148 -0.59 13.44 -13.61
N ALA A 149 0.17 12.38 -13.93
CA ALA A 149 -0.34 11.02 -14.06
C ALA A 149 -0.95 10.49 -12.75
N CYS A 150 -0.28 10.72 -11.61
CA CYS A 150 -0.82 10.44 -10.27
C CYS A 150 -2.16 11.12 -10.07
N SER A 151 -2.22 12.43 -10.34
CA SER A 151 -3.42 13.24 -10.11
C SER A 151 -4.57 12.73 -10.97
N LEU A 152 -4.31 12.45 -12.25
CA LEU A 152 -5.29 11.85 -13.16
C LEU A 152 -5.82 10.52 -12.61
N LEU A 153 -4.93 9.60 -12.21
CA LEU A 153 -5.34 8.29 -11.73
C LEU A 153 -6.08 8.39 -10.38
N GLN A 154 -5.65 9.27 -9.48
CA GLN A 154 -6.34 9.50 -8.21
C GLN A 154 -7.75 10.03 -8.47
N ASP A 155 -7.91 11.07 -9.30
CA ASP A 155 -9.22 11.61 -9.66
C ASP A 155 -10.12 10.58 -10.33
N PHE A 156 -9.55 9.75 -11.20
CA PHE A 156 -10.29 8.73 -11.94
C PHE A 156 -10.72 7.54 -11.07
N THR A 157 -9.93 7.20 -10.05
CA THR A 157 -10.14 6.01 -9.22
C THR A 157 -10.75 6.31 -7.85
N PHE A 158 -10.81 7.58 -7.44
CA PHE A 158 -11.31 8.00 -6.13
C PHE A 158 -12.73 7.47 -5.87
N GLY A 159 -12.86 6.64 -4.83
CA GLY A 159 -14.15 6.07 -4.41
C GLY A 159 -14.73 5.01 -5.34
N MET A 160 -13.98 4.59 -6.37
CA MET A 160 -14.43 3.61 -7.35
C MET A 160 -13.86 2.23 -7.07
N SER A 161 -14.65 1.19 -7.35
CA SER A 161 -14.14 -0.18 -7.45
C SER A 161 -13.67 -0.45 -8.88
N GLY A 162 -12.55 -1.15 -8.99
CA GLY A 162 -11.98 -1.64 -10.24
C GLY A 162 -11.88 -3.16 -10.26
N VAL A 163 -11.31 -3.66 -11.35
CA VAL A 163 -10.99 -5.07 -11.55
C VAL A 163 -9.51 -5.18 -11.88
N LEU A 164 -8.77 -5.94 -11.07
CA LEU A 164 -7.40 -6.33 -11.37
C LEU A 164 -7.44 -7.59 -12.23
N HIS A 165 -6.82 -7.53 -13.41
CA HIS A 165 -6.53 -8.66 -14.28
C HIS A 165 -5.08 -9.10 -14.03
N VAL A 166 -4.88 -10.24 -13.39
CA VAL A 166 -3.54 -10.69 -12.94
C VAL A 166 -2.75 -11.26 -14.11
N GLU A 167 -1.61 -10.66 -14.42
CA GLU A 167 -0.66 -11.16 -15.42
C GLU A 167 0.58 -11.80 -14.82
N ASN A 168 0.94 -11.46 -13.58
CA ASN A 168 2.02 -12.10 -12.85
C ASN A 168 1.86 -11.87 -11.35
N ALA A 169 2.00 -12.91 -10.54
CA ALA A 169 2.09 -12.78 -9.09
C ALA A 169 3.56 -12.86 -8.67
N VAL A 170 4.06 -11.85 -7.96
CA VAL A 170 5.43 -11.83 -7.45
C VAL A 170 5.39 -12.24 -5.97
N GLU A 171 5.70 -13.52 -5.72
CA GLU A 171 5.60 -14.11 -4.37
C GLU A 171 6.55 -13.46 -3.35
N GLU A 172 7.74 -13.01 -3.77
CA GLU A 172 8.78 -12.49 -2.86
C GLU A 172 8.31 -11.28 -2.03
N ASN A 173 7.46 -10.41 -2.59
CA ASN A 173 7.07 -9.15 -1.94
C ASN A 173 5.55 -8.99 -1.76
N SER A 174 4.77 -10.06 -1.92
CA SER A 174 3.31 -9.97 -1.93
C SER A 174 2.80 -8.87 -2.88
N SER A 175 3.32 -8.84 -4.10
CA SER A 175 2.97 -7.83 -5.10
C SER A 175 2.45 -8.47 -6.39
N PHE A 176 1.57 -7.76 -7.08
CA PHE A 176 1.01 -8.21 -8.35
C PHE A 176 1.51 -7.36 -9.50
N ARG A 177 1.56 -7.96 -10.68
CA ARG A 177 1.59 -7.25 -11.94
C ARG A 177 0.36 -7.62 -12.74
N GLY A 178 -0.31 -6.61 -13.26
CA GLY A 178 -1.56 -6.79 -13.97
C GLY A 178 -2.15 -5.49 -14.43
N ASN A 179 -3.20 -5.59 -15.21
CA ASN A 179 -3.97 -4.46 -15.68
C ASN A 179 -5.12 -4.18 -14.71
N ILE A 180 -5.39 -2.90 -14.48
CA ILE A 180 -6.48 -2.48 -13.60
C ILE A 180 -7.48 -1.73 -14.47
N SER A 181 -8.72 -2.19 -14.47
CA SER A 181 -9.81 -1.51 -15.16
C SER A 181 -10.77 -0.89 -14.15
N VAL A 182 -11.12 0.38 -14.35
CA VAL A 182 -12.10 1.10 -13.53
C VAL A 182 -13.18 1.66 -14.44
N ASN A 183 -14.45 1.37 -14.16
CA ASN A 183 -15.60 1.70 -15.03
C ASN A 183 -15.45 1.23 -16.49
N GLY A 184 -14.77 0.10 -16.71
CA GLY A 184 -14.52 -0.45 -18.05
C GLY A 184 -13.39 0.23 -18.82
N GLU A 185 -12.67 1.16 -18.21
CA GLU A 185 -11.46 1.78 -18.78
C GLU A 185 -10.21 1.22 -18.11
N ASP A 186 -9.28 0.73 -18.92
CA ASP A 186 -7.97 0.26 -18.45
C ASP A 186 -7.06 1.45 -18.09
N LEU A 187 -6.46 1.41 -16.90
CA LEU A 187 -5.60 2.49 -16.41
C LEU A 187 -4.33 2.65 -17.25
N GLY A 188 -3.78 1.55 -17.78
CA GLY A 188 -2.63 1.59 -18.69
C GLY A 188 -2.98 2.28 -20.00
N ASP A 189 -4.09 1.90 -20.63
CA ASP A 189 -4.59 2.53 -21.86
C ASP A 189 -4.95 4.01 -21.65
N LEU A 190 -5.50 4.36 -20.48
CA LEU A 190 -5.76 5.75 -20.09
C LEU A 190 -4.45 6.55 -20.06
N LEU A 191 -3.40 6.03 -19.42
CA LEU A 191 -2.10 6.69 -19.36
C LEU A 191 -1.46 6.85 -20.76
N LEU A 192 -1.54 5.83 -21.60
CA LEU A 192 -1.03 5.85 -22.97
C LEU A 192 -1.74 6.93 -23.82
N ARG A 193 -3.08 6.94 -23.83
CA ARG A 193 -3.85 7.95 -24.61
C ARG A 193 -3.61 9.38 -24.14
N ARG A 194 -3.38 9.58 -22.84
CA ARG A 194 -3.12 10.91 -22.27
C ARG A 194 -1.66 11.34 -22.39
N GLY A 195 -0.79 10.47 -22.91
CA GLY A 195 0.63 10.78 -23.10
C GLY A 195 1.44 10.79 -21.80
N TYR A 196 0.97 10.10 -20.76
CA TYR A 196 1.67 9.96 -19.47
C TYR A 196 2.54 8.70 -19.40
N ALA A 197 2.35 7.77 -20.34
CA ALA A 197 3.14 6.55 -20.46
C ALA A 197 3.46 6.24 -21.92
N THR A 198 4.45 5.36 -22.13
CA THR A 198 4.75 4.74 -23.42
C THR A 198 4.57 3.23 -23.32
N GLU A 199 4.38 2.55 -24.45
CA GLU A 199 4.31 1.10 -24.48
C GLU A 199 5.65 0.49 -24.03
N ARG A 200 5.59 -0.43 -23.08
CA ARG A 200 6.72 -1.25 -22.66
C ARG A 200 6.68 -2.60 -23.35
N LYS A 201 7.54 -2.78 -24.35
CA LYS A 201 7.73 -4.09 -24.99
C LYS A 201 8.60 -4.97 -24.10
N TYR A 202 8.03 -6.03 -23.54
CA TYR A 202 8.82 -7.12 -22.98
C TYR A 202 9.40 -7.94 -24.14
N TYR A 203 10.68 -7.77 -24.44
CA TYR A 203 11.39 -8.79 -25.20
C TYR A 203 11.44 -10.04 -24.31
N LEU A 204 10.68 -11.07 -24.66
CA LEU A 204 10.87 -12.40 -24.10
C LEU A 204 12.36 -12.72 -24.24
N ARG A 205 13.07 -12.89 -23.12
CA ARG A 205 14.39 -13.51 -23.15
C ARG A 205 14.18 -14.92 -23.69
N GLN A 206 14.38 -15.10 -24.99
CA GLN A 206 14.67 -16.41 -25.56
C GLN A 206 15.89 -16.94 -24.80
N GLY A 207 15.70 -18.04 -24.06
CA GLY A 207 16.75 -18.63 -23.25
C GLY A 207 17.95 -19.04 -24.10
N PHE A 208 19.15 -18.77 -23.56
CA PHE A 208 20.38 -19.46 -23.90
C PHE A 208 20.92 -20.08 -22.62
#